data_AF-A0A377NFQ2-F1
#
_entry.id   AF-A0A377NFQ2-F1
#
_cell.length_a   1.000
_cell.length_b   1.000
_cell.length_c   1.000
_cell.angle_alpha   90.00
_cell.angle_beta   90.00
_cell.angle_gamma   90.00
#
_symmetry.space_group_name_H-M   'P 1'
#
loop_
_entity.id
_entity.type
_entity.pdbx_description
1 polymer ?
#
loop_
_entity_poly.entity_id
_entity_poly.type
_entity_poly.pdbx_seq_one_letter_code
_entity_poly.pdbx_strand_id
1 'polypeptide(L)'
;MSTENAIVIAGQSDGGLTTIALGTKQIPGVLGLVNFSGGLRVRTCSDWPQRLVATYAAYGKQARYPSLWFYGDNDQNWPQPMPQQMFSAYHSPHYWRGA
;
A
#
# COMPACT_ATOMS: atom_id res chain seq x y z
N MET A 1 -32.58 7.51 -2.55
CA MET A 1 -31.28 8.07 -2.96
C MET A 1 -30.61 7.00 -3.84
N SER A 2 -30.29 7.30 -5.09
CA SER A 2 -29.84 6.29 -6.06
C SER A 2 -28.47 5.71 -5.69
N THR A 3 -28.28 4.43 -5.99
CA THR A 3 -27.20 3.54 -5.56
C THR A 3 -25.96 3.60 -6.45
N GLU A 4 -25.65 4.71 -7.11
CA GLU A 4 -24.74 4.70 -8.27
C GLU A 4 -23.23 4.91 -7.98
N ASN A 5 -22.77 4.86 -6.74
CA ASN A 5 -21.36 5.15 -6.43
C ASN A 5 -20.72 4.13 -5.48
N ALA A 6 -20.51 2.91 -5.98
CA ALA A 6 -19.78 1.85 -5.27
C ALA A 6 -18.48 1.51 -6.03
N ILE A 7 -17.47 2.37 -5.89
CA ILE A 7 -16.18 2.21 -6.60
C ILE A 7 -15.20 1.47 -5.70
N VAL A 8 -14.59 0.41 -6.24
CA VAL A 8 -13.38 -0.22 -5.68
C VAL A 8 -12.23 0.07 -6.63
N ILE A 9 -11.11 0.57 -6.09
CA ILE A 9 -9.90 0.81 -6.88
C ILE A 9 -8.95 -0.35 -6.63
N ALA A 10 -8.51 -1.02 -7.69
CA ALA A 10 -7.58 -2.12 -7.62
C ALA A 10 -6.36 -1.86 -8.51
N GLY A 11 -5.18 -2.25 -8.04
CA GLY A 11 -3.95 -2.12 -8.80
C GLY A 11 -2.95 -3.22 -8.49
N GLN A 12 -2.05 -3.47 -9.44
CA GLN A 12 -1.01 -4.49 -9.35
C GLN A 12 0.39 -3.89 -9.58
N SER A 13 1.42 -4.44 -8.93
CA SER A 13 2.81 -3.94 -9.03
C SER A 13 2.89 -2.44 -8.64
N ASP A 14 3.54 -1.59 -9.43
CA ASP A 14 3.56 -0.14 -9.23
C ASP A 14 2.13 0.46 -9.14
N GLY A 15 1.15 -0.14 -9.81
CA GLY A 15 -0.26 0.22 -9.71
C GLY A 15 -0.90 -0.11 -8.36
N GLY A 16 -0.41 -1.13 -7.66
CA GLY A 16 -0.85 -1.47 -6.29
C GLY A 16 -0.38 -0.43 -5.28
N LEU A 17 0.88 0.00 -5.39
CA LEU A 17 1.41 1.13 -4.61
C LEU A 17 0.61 2.42 -4.90
N THR A 18 0.36 2.70 -6.18
CA THR A 18 -0.42 3.87 -6.61
C THR A 18 -1.85 3.83 -6.06
N THR A 19 -2.48 2.65 -6.04
CA THR A 19 -3.82 2.46 -5.46
C THR A 19 -3.86 2.82 -3.98
N ILE A 20 -2.85 2.42 -3.21
CA ILE A 20 -2.74 2.81 -1.79
C ILE A 20 -2.46 4.31 -1.65
N ALA A 21 -1.64 4.91 -2.52
CA ALA A 21 -1.38 6.34 -2.53
C ALA A 21 -2.63 7.17 -2.81
N LEU A 22 -3.47 6.75 -3.77
CA LEU A 22 -4.77 7.37 -4.06
C LEU A 22 -5.69 7.35 -2.83
N GLY A 23 -5.57 6.32 -2.00
CA GLY A 23 -6.29 6.18 -0.73
C GLY A 23 -6.06 7.30 0.29
N THR A 24 -5.07 8.17 0.08
CA THR A 24 -4.80 9.35 0.91
C THR A 24 -5.68 10.56 0.54
N LYS A 25 -6.32 10.53 -0.63
CA LYS A 25 -7.19 11.58 -1.16
C LYS A 25 -8.66 11.25 -0.92
N GLN A 26 -9.50 12.25 -0.75
CA GLN A 26 -10.95 12.06 -0.71
C GLN A 26 -11.48 12.01 -2.15
N ILE A 27 -11.94 10.84 -2.58
CA ILE A 27 -12.48 10.55 -3.90
C ILE A 27 -13.97 10.18 -3.72
N PRO A 28 -14.92 10.95 -4.28
CA PRO A 28 -16.34 10.63 -4.20
C PRO A 28 -16.66 9.23 -4.74
N GLY A 29 -17.45 8.45 -3.99
CA GLY A 29 -17.93 7.14 -4.41
C GLY A 29 -16.97 5.95 -4.19
N VAL A 30 -15.74 6.20 -3.73
CA VAL A 30 -14.80 5.12 -3.40
C VAL A 30 -15.17 4.47 -2.07
N LEU A 31 -15.25 3.14 -2.08
CA LEU A 31 -15.56 2.30 -0.92
C LEU A 31 -14.32 1.61 -0.34
N GLY A 32 -13.33 1.31 -1.17
CA GLY A 32 -12.17 0.55 -0.74
C GLY A 32 -11.11 0.37 -1.82
N LEU A 33 -9.97 -0.16 -1.37
CA LEU A 33 -8.76 -0.31 -2.17
C LEU A 33 -8.31 -1.77 -2.20
N VAL A 34 -7.77 -2.23 -3.32
CA VAL A 34 -7.17 -3.57 -3.44
C VAL A 34 -5.76 -3.45 -4.03
N ASN A 35 -4.79 -3.90 -3.25
CA ASN A 35 -3.37 -3.87 -3.59
C ASN A 35 -2.85 -5.29 -3.90
N PHE A 36 -2.60 -5.58 -5.17
CA PHE A 36 -2.03 -6.86 -5.60
C PHE A 36 -0.52 -6.73 -5.82
N SER A 37 0.31 -7.40 -5.02
CA SER A 37 1.77 -7.40 -5.18
C SER A 37 2.33 -5.98 -5.39
N GLY A 38 1.84 -5.02 -4.61
CA GLY A 38 2.14 -3.61 -4.85
C GLY A 38 3.46 -3.16 -4.26
N GLY A 39 4.25 -2.44 -5.03
CA GLY A 39 5.48 -1.87 -4.54
C GLY A 39 6.22 -1.19 -5.67
N LEU A 40 7.35 -0.57 -5.33
CA LEU A 40 8.26 0.01 -6.30
C LEU A 40 9.69 -0.37 -5.92
N ARG A 41 10.41 -1.00 -6.87
CA ARG A 41 11.79 -1.43 -6.67
C ARG A 41 12.73 -0.57 -7.52
N VAL A 42 13.41 0.37 -6.86
CA VAL A 42 14.39 1.24 -7.52
C VAL A 42 15.78 0.60 -7.43
N ARG A 43 16.22 -0.07 -8.49
CA ARG A 43 17.46 -0.88 -8.50
C ARG A 43 18.74 -0.07 -8.26
N THR A 44 18.72 1.24 -8.52
CA THR A 44 19.86 2.15 -8.34
C THR A 44 19.99 2.67 -6.91
N CYS A 45 19.09 2.29 -6.01
CA CYS A 45 18.98 2.84 -4.66
C CYS A 45 19.05 1.68 -3.65
N SER A 46 20.15 1.53 -2.90
CA SER A 46 20.36 0.35 -2.05
C SER A 46 19.37 0.23 -0.89
N ASP A 47 18.84 1.36 -0.41
CA ASP A 47 17.86 1.46 0.68
C ASP A 47 16.39 1.46 0.17
N TRP A 48 16.14 1.07 -1.09
CA TRP A 48 14.79 0.95 -1.64
C TRP A 48 13.83 0.11 -0.77
N PRO A 49 14.24 -1.00 -0.10
CA PRO A 49 13.33 -1.79 0.74
C PRO A 49 12.79 -0.98 1.92
N GLN A 50 13.68 -0.32 2.65
CA GLN A 50 13.33 0.46 3.84
C GLN A 50 12.50 1.68 3.44
N ARG A 51 12.84 2.32 2.32
CA ARG A 51 12.06 3.43 1.75
C ARG A 51 10.65 2.99 1.36
N LEU A 52 10.48 1.78 0.80
CA LEU A 52 9.16 1.27 0.44
C LEU A 52 8.29 1.04 1.69
N VAL A 53 8.85 0.43 2.74
CA VAL A 53 8.15 0.27 4.03
C VAL A 53 7.77 1.63 4.63
N ALA A 54 8.71 2.59 4.65
CA ALA A 54 8.46 3.95 5.13
C ALA A 54 7.39 4.69 4.30
N THR A 55 7.35 4.43 2.98
CA THR A 55 6.33 4.98 2.07
C THR A 55 4.95 4.48 2.44
N TYR A 56 4.79 3.17 2.65
CA TYR A 56 3.52 2.61 3.12
C TYR A 56 3.12 3.11 4.51
N ALA A 57 4.07 3.29 5.43
CA ALA A 57 3.81 3.92 6.73
C ALA A 57 3.27 5.36 6.57
N ALA A 58 3.85 6.14 5.65
CA ALA A 58 3.42 7.50 5.37
C ALA A 58 2.01 7.57 4.77
N TYR A 59 1.69 6.66 3.84
CA TYR A 59 0.33 6.55 3.29
C TYR A 59 -0.69 6.08 4.33
N GLY A 60 -0.33 5.14 5.20
CA GLY A 60 -1.18 4.67 6.30
C GLY A 60 -1.63 5.78 7.25
N LYS A 61 -0.76 6.75 7.55
CA LYS A 61 -1.07 7.95 8.36
C LYS A 61 -2.18 8.82 7.75
N GLN A 62 -2.41 8.73 6.44
CA GLN A 62 -3.38 9.54 5.71
C GLN A 62 -4.49 8.70 5.08
N ALA A 63 -4.55 7.39 5.37
CA ALA A 63 -5.49 6.48 4.77
C ALA A 63 -6.95 6.85 5.11
N ARG A 64 -7.81 6.87 4.09
CA ARG A 64 -9.24 7.24 4.23
C ARG A 64 -10.20 6.07 4.01
N TYR A 65 -9.72 4.97 3.45
CA TYR A 65 -10.54 3.85 3.02
C TYR A 65 -9.97 2.53 3.53
N PRO A 66 -10.81 1.51 3.77
CA PRO A 66 -10.33 0.16 4.01
C PRO A 66 -9.55 -0.36 2.79
N SER A 67 -8.53 -1.17 3.04
CA SER A 67 -7.72 -1.77 1.99
C SER A 67 -7.50 -3.26 2.19
N LEU A 68 -7.47 -4.00 1.10
CA LEU A 68 -7.13 -5.42 1.04
C LEU A 68 -5.85 -5.62 0.24
N TRP A 69 -4.96 -6.49 0.74
CA TRP A 69 -3.60 -6.65 0.21
C TRP A 69 -3.37 -8.12 -0.10
N PHE A 70 -2.89 -8.39 -1.32
CA PHE A 70 -2.60 -9.74 -1.79
C PHE A 70 -1.15 -9.84 -2.23
N TYR A 71 -0.36 -10.65 -1.53
CA TYR A 71 1.03 -10.96 -1.87
C TYR A 71 1.19 -12.47 -1.81
N GLY A 72 1.81 -13.05 -2.83
CA GLY A 72 2.12 -14.48 -2.85
C GLY A 72 3.44 -14.76 -2.15
N ASP A 73 3.53 -15.90 -1.47
CA ASP A 73 4.78 -16.34 -0.82
C ASP A 73 5.90 -16.63 -1.83
N ASN A 74 5.56 -16.81 -3.11
CA ASN A 74 6.48 -17.01 -4.22
C ASN A 74 6.84 -15.70 -4.98
N ASP A 75 6.49 -14.52 -4.44
CA ASP A 75 6.80 -13.24 -5.07
C ASP A 75 8.31 -12.92 -4.98
N GLN A 76 8.96 -12.82 -6.15
CA GLN A 76 10.40 -12.52 -6.25
C GLN A 76 10.74 -11.03 -6.13
N ASN A 77 9.75 -10.15 -6.27
CA ASN A 77 9.94 -8.71 -6.10
C ASN A 77 9.81 -8.33 -4.62
N TRP A 78 8.83 -8.92 -3.92
CA TRP A 78 8.50 -8.64 -2.53
C TRP A 78 8.59 -9.91 -1.65
N PRO A 79 9.78 -10.50 -1.50
CA PRO A 79 9.92 -11.73 -0.73
C PRO A 79 9.55 -11.52 0.75
N GLN A 80 9.05 -12.57 1.38
CA GLN A 80 8.80 -12.64 2.82
C GLN A 80 10.06 -12.22 3.63
N PRO A 81 9.95 -11.41 4.69
CA PRO A 81 8.74 -10.91 5.36
C PRO A 81 8.30 -9.49 4.91
N MET A 82 8.73 -9.03 3.74
CA MET A 82 8.53 -7.63 3.32
C MET A 82 7.04 -7.24 3.24
N PRO A 83 6.11 -8.04 2.67
CA PRO A 83 4.69 -7.70 2.65
C PRO A 83 4.10 -7.41 4.03
N GLN A 84 4.47 -8.19 5.05
CA GLN A 84 4.01 -8.02 6.43
C GLN A 84 4.61 -6.76 7.05
N GLN A 85 5.87 -6.44 6.76
CA GLN A 85 6.49 -5.19 7.22
C GLN A 85 5.77 -3.98 6.62
N MET A 86 5.49 -4.00 5.30
CA MET A 86 4.74 -2.94 4.62
C MET A 86 3.33 -2.78 5.21
N PHE A 87 2.59 -3.88 5.37
CA PHE A 87 1.24 -3.86 5.92
C PHE A 87 1.20 -3.43 7.40
N SER A 88 2.15 -3.92 8.21
CA SER A 88 2.25 -3.55 9.63
C SER A 88 2.58 -2.06 9.78
N ALA A 89 3.50 -1.54 8.97
CA ALA A 89 3.87 -0.13 9.00
C ALA A 89 2.72 0.77 8.54
N TYR A 90 1.94 0.35 7.53
CA TYR A 90 0.71 1.03 7.11
C TYR A 90 -0.33 1.13 8.24
N HIS A 91 -0.50 0.07 9.06
CA HIS A 91 -1.46 0.05 10.16
C HIS A 91 -0.92 0.61 11.49
N SER A 92 0.39 0.80 11.62
CA SER A 92 1.05 1.22 12.86
C SER A 92 1.73 2.59 12.70
N PRO A 93 0.97 3.69 12.55
CA PRO A 93 1.53 5.02 12.28
C PRO A 93 2.47 5.58 13.38
N HIS A 94 2.61 4.89 14.52
CA HIS A 94 3.40 5.30 15.68
C HIS A 94 4.66 4.47 16.00
N TYR A 95 5.00 3.43 15.23
CA TYR A 95 6.23 2.65 15.47
C TYR A 95 7.29 2.91 14.38
N TRP A 96 8.02 4.02 14.50
CA TRP A 96 9.35 4.17 13.91
C TRP A 96 10.27 4.81 14.95
N ARG A 97 11.08 3.99 15.62
CA ARG A 97 12.36 4.42 16.21
C ARG A 97 13.43 3.79 15.34
N GLY A 98 14.13 4.62 14.58
CA GLY A 98 15.21 4.18 13.72
C GLY A 98 16.26 3.41 14.53
N ALA A 99 16.71 2.32 13.92
CA ALA A 99 18.01 1.69 14.16
C ALA A 99 18.63 1.48 12.77
#